data_AF-A0A6B3G7X8-F1
#
_entry.id   AF-A0A6B3G7X8-F1
#
_cell.length_a   1.000
_cell.length_b   1.000
_cell.length_c   1.000
_cell.angle_alpha   90.00
_cell.angle_beta   90.00
_cell.angle_gamma   90.00
#
_symmetry.space_group_name_H-M   'P 1'
#
loop_
_entity.id
_entity.type
_entity.pdbx_description
1 polymer ?
#
loop_
_entity_poly.entity_id
_entity_poly.type
_entity_poly.pdbx_seq_one_letter_code
_entity_poly.pdbx_strand_id
1 'polypeptide(L)'
;DLQGPKIRLGRFREGPVLLERGDTFTITVEPLEGQGTGDICGTTYDGLAADVTTGERILVDDGRVTLEVTGVDGPRVHTTVIEGGMVSDNKGLNLPGVA
;
A
#
# COMPACT_ATOMS: atom_id res chain seq x y z
N ASP A 1 -12.82 -3.14 -22.88
CA ASP A 1 -12.45 -2.51 -21.61
C ASP A 1 -11.85 -3.59 -20.73
N LEU A 2 -10.53 -3.68 -20.68
CA LEU A 2 -9.83 -4.70 -19.91
C LEU A 2 -9.52 -4.07 -18.56
N GLN A 3 -10.24 -4.48 -17.51
CA GLN A 3 -9.83 -4.16 -16.15
C GLN A 3 -8.39 -4.65 -15.98
N GLY A 4 -7.47 -3.73 -15.70
CA GLY A 4 -6.10 -4.06 -15.30
C GLY A 4 -6.09 -5.02 -14.09
N PRO A 5 -4.92 -5.56 -13.75
CA PRO A 5 -4.79 -6.46 -12.61
C PRO A 5 -5.39 -5.81 -11.35
N LYS A 6 -6.23 -6.55 -10.62
CA LYS A 6 -6.84 -6.06 -9.38
C LYS A 6 -5.80 -6.13 -8.26
N ILE A 7 -5.09 -5.02 -8.03
CA ILE A 7 -4.08 -4.89 -6.98
C ILE A 7 -4.76 -4.71 -5.63
N ARG A 8 -4.31 -5.45 -4.61
CA ARG A 8 -4.87 -5.40 -3.25
C ARG A 8 -3.78 -5.49 -2.19
N LEU A 9 -4.04 -4.92 -1.03
CA LEU A 9 -3.29 -5.19 0.20
C LEU A 9 -3.50 -6.64 0.67
N GLY A 10 -2.61 -7.10 1.52
CA GLY A 10 -2.75 -8.34 2.27
C GLY A 10 -3.80 -8.24 3.39
N ARG A 11 -3.66 -9.12 4.37
CA ARG A 11 -4.48 -9.13 5.59
C ARG A 11 -3.72 -8.53 6.77
N PHE A 12 -4.45 -8.03 7.75
CA PHE A 12 -3.90 -7.47 8.98
C PHE A 12 -4.14 -8.38 10.18
N ARG A 13 -3.11 -8.53 11.02
CA ARG A 13 -3.10 -9.46 12.17
C ARG A 13 -4.21 -9.18 13.17
N GLU A 14 -4.46 -7.90 13.45
CA GLU A 14 -5.36 -7.44 14.52
C GLU A 14 -6.69 -6.90 13.99
N GLY A 15 -6.99 -7.18 12.71
CA GLY A 15 -8.12 -6.59 12.01
C GLY A 15 -7.79 -5.21 11.44
N PRO A 16 -8.81 -4.36 11.18
CA PRO A 16 -8.59 -3.05 10.56
C PRO A 16 -7.63 -2.18 11.36
N VAL A 17 -6.70 -1.53 10.67
CA VAL A 17 -5.73 -0.60 11.24
C VAL A 17 -6.13 0.85 10.92
N LEU A 18 -5.87 1.76 11.85
CA LEU A 18 -5.97 3.20 11.60
C LEU A 18 -4.61 3.69 11.13
N LEU A 19 -4.57 4.31 9.95
CA LEU A 19 -3.40 5.05 9.47
C LEU A 19 -3.66 6.54 9.67
N GLU A 20 -2.86 7.22 10.48
CA GLU A 20 -3.00 8.65 10.74
C GLU A 20 -2.12 9.46 9.78
N ARG A 21 -2.55 10.70 9.48
CA ARG A 21 -1.79 11.57 8.59
C ARG A 21 -0.41 11.86 9.18
N GLY A 22 0.63 11.65 8.38
CA GLY A 22 2.03 11.82 8.76
C GLY A 22 2.71 10.51 9.20
N ASP A 23 1.95 9.44 9.43
CA ASP A 23 2.51 8.14 9.76
C ASP A 23 3.32 7.58 8.59
N THR A 24 4.30 6.74 8.93
CA THR A 24 5.00 5.92 7.94
C THR A 24 4.28 4.60 7.76
N PHE A 25 4.10 4.16 6.53
CA PHE A 25 3.55 2.85 6.22
C PHE A 25 4.34 2.19 5.10
N THR A 26 4.67 0.91 5.25
CA THR A 26 5.43 0.16 4.24
C THR A 26 4.53 -0.83 3.53
N ILE A 27 4.59 -0.87 2.20
CA ILE A 27 3.99 -1.96 1.42
C ILE A 27 5.12 -2.84 0.90
N THR A 28 5.10 -4.13 1.21
CA THR A 28 6.11 -5.07 0.73
C THR A 28 5.55 -6.07 -0.28
N VAL A 29 6.35 -6.44 -1.27
CA VAL A 29 6.07 -7.55 -2.19
C VAL A 29 6.65 -8.88 -1.73
N GLU A 30 7.44 -8.88 -0.65
CA GLU A 30 7.97 -10.12 -0.09
C GLU A 30 6.93 -10.82 0.80
N PRO A 31 6.97 -12.16 0.92
CA PRO A 31 6.17 -12.86 1.91
C PRO A 31 6.49 -12.38 3.33
N LEU A 32 5.48 -11.91 4.05
CA LEU A 32 5.59 -11.66 5.48
C LEU A 32 5.56 -12.99 6.25
N GLU A 33 6.36 -13.12 7.31
CA GLU A 33 6.28 -14.27 8.24
C GLU A 33 4.92 -14.36 8.98
N GLY A 34 4.06 -13.34 8.82
CA GLY A 34 2.71 -13.29 9.33
C GLY A 34 1.81 -12.38 8.47
N GLN A 35 0.87 -11.71 9.14
CA GLN A 35 -0.02 -10.73 8.52
C GLN A 35 0.49 -9.31 8.78
N GLY A 36 -0.01 -8.34 8.03
CA GLY A 36 0.34 -6.93 8.18
C GLY A 36 -0.07 -6.34 9.54
N THR A 37 0.53 -5.20 9.85
CA THR A 37 0.29 -4.38 11.06
C THR A 37 0.00 -2.94 10.64
N GLY A 38 -0.07 -2.00 11.61
CA GLY A 38 -0.15 -0.57 11.32
C GLY A 38 1.09 0.01 10.63
N ASP A 39 2.21 -0.71 10.58
CA ASP A 39 3.49 -0.23 10.04
C ASP A 39 3.81 -0.82 8.66
N ILE A 40 3.34 -2.03 8.39
CA ILE A 40 3.66 -2.78 7.17
C ILE A 40 2.52 -3.69 6.73
N CYS A 41 2.29 -3.82 5.42
CA CYS A 41 1.41 -4.83 4.87
C CYS A 41 1.92 -5.36 3.53
N GLY A 42 1.60 -6.62 3.22
CA GLY A 42 1.88 -7.21 1.91
C GLY A 42 0.95 -6.67 0.82
N THR A 43 1.25 -6.98 -0.42
CA THR A 43 0.36 -6.74 -1.58
C THR A 43 0.22 -8.00 -2.42
N THR A 44 -0.87 -8.10 -3.19
CA THR A 44 -1.08 -9.16 -4.20
C THR A 44 -0.37 -8.86 -5.53
N TYR A 45 0.41 -7.79 -5.60
CA TYR A 45 1.05 -7.32 -6.82
C TYR A 45 2.56 -7.23 -6.65
N ASP A 46 3.25 -8.25 -7.15
CA ASP A 46 4.70 -8.39 -7.05
C ASP A 46 5.46 -7.29 -7.81
N GLY A 47 4.81 -6.64 -8.79
CA GLY A 47 5.38 -5.55 -9.57
C GLY A 47 5.41 -4.19 -8.85
N LEU A 48 4.79 -4.07 -7.67
CA LEU A 48 4.59 -2.76 -7.03
C LEU A 48 5.89 -1.98 -6.85
N ALA A 49 6.95 -2.63 -6.36
CA ALA A 49 8.23 -1.97 -6.10
C ALA A 49 8.97 -1.54 -7.38
N ALA A 50 8.67 -2.16 -8.53
CA ALA A 50 9.26 -1.79 -9.82
C ALA A 50 8.48 -0.65 -10.50
N ASP A 51 7.18 -0.56 -10.21
CA ASP A 51 6.26 0.32 -10.91
C ASP A 51 6.13 1.70 -10.26
N VAL A 52 6.53 1.86 -8.99
CA VAL A 52 6.42 3.14 -8.28
C VAL A 52 7.76 3.81 -8.02
N THR A 53 7.74 5.14 -7.95
CA THR A 53 8.91 5.98 -7.64
C THR A 53 8.58 7.01 -6.56
N THR A 54 9.62 7.55 -5.90
CA THR A 54 9.46 8.57 -4.85
C THR A 54 8.67 9.79 -5.35
N GLY A 55 7.69 10.21 -4.55
CA GLY A 55 6.77 11.32 -4.83
C GLY A 55 5.44 10.88 -5.44
N GLU A 56 5.33 9.64 -5.91
CA GLU A 56 4.07 9.11 -6.46
C GLU A 56 3.05 8.77 -5.38
N ARG A 57 1.78 8.72 -5.78
CA ARG A 57 0.65 8.41 -4.91
C ARG A 57 0.26 6.95 -5.03
N ILE A 58 -0.03 6.33 -3.90
CA ILE A 58 -0.74 5.04 -3.83
C ILE A 58 -2.06 5.31 -3.12
N LEU A 59 -3.16 5.00 -3.81
CA LEU A 59 -4.51 5.19 -3.29
C LEU A 59 -5.02 3.86 -2.74
N VAL A 60 -5.53 3.87 -1.51
CA VAL A 60 -6.07 2.68 -0.83
C VAL A 60 -7.56 2.85 -0.61
N ASP A 61 -8.33 1.78 -0.82
CA ASP A 61 -9.79 1.74 -0.64
C ASP A 61 -10.51 2.85 -1.43
N ASP A 62 -10.32 2.83 -2.76
CA ASP A 62 -10.87 3.81 -3.70
C ASP A 62 -10.48 5.27 -3.39
N GLY A 63 -9.29 5.46 -2.80
CA GLY A 63 -8.73 6.78 -2.46
C GLY A 63 -9.18 7.34 -1.11
N ARG A 64 -9.81 6.53 -0.25
CA ARG A 64 -10.11 6.95 1.13
C ARG A 64 -8.85 7.19 1.96
N VAL A 65 -7.80 6.44 1.68
CA VAL A 65 -6.47 6.65 2.27
C VAL A 65 -5.49 6.89 1.13
N THR A 66 -4.67 7.92 1.28
CA THR A 66 -3.68 8.33 0.29
C THR A 66 -2.29 8.23 0.90
N LEU A 67 -1.41 7.47 0.25
CA LEU A 67 -0.02 7.32 0.61
C LEU A 67 0.87 8.04 -0.42
N GLU A 68 1.96 8.65 0.02
CA GLU A 68 3.04 9.15 -0.84
C GLU A 68 4.24 8.24 -0.71
N VAL A 69 4.78 7.77 -1.83
CA VAL A 69 6.02 6.99 -1.82
C VAL A 69 7.18 7.91 -1.42
N THR A 70 7.85 7.58 -0.32
CA THR A 70 9.05 8.29 0.14
C THR A 70 10.33 7.60 -0.32
N GLY A 71 10.27 6.31 -0.64
CA GLY A 71 11.40 5.55 -1.17
C GLY A 71 11.05 4.10 -1.50
N VAL A 72 11.92 3.46 -2.27
CA VAL A 72 11.85 2.03 -2.59
C VAL A 72 13.18 1.40 -2.19
N ASP A 73 13.11 0.38 -1.33
CA ASP A 73 14.26 -0.42 -0.88
C ASP A 73 14.02 -1.90 -1.20
N GLY A 74 14.55 -2.35 -2.33
CA GLY A 74 14.35 -3.71 -2.82
C GLY A 74 12.85 -4.03 -2.97
N PRO A 75 12.31 -5.00 -2.22
CA PRO A 75 10.89 -5.36 -2.29
C PRO A 75 9.97 -4.44 -1.46
N ARG A 76 10.50 -3.45 -0.75
CA ARG A 76 9.75 -2.59 0.17
C ARG A 76 9.53 -1.21 -0.42
N VAL A 77 8.27 -0.78 -0.43
CA VAL A 77 7.86 0.59 -0.77
C VAL A 77 7.55 1.32 0.52
N HIS A 78 8.41 2.29 0.86
CA HIS A 78 8.21 3.16 2.01
C HIS A 78 7.31 4.33 1.63
N THR A 79 6.34 4.62 2.49
CA THR A 79 5.38 5.69 2.26
C THR A 79 5.14 6.54 3.50
N THR A 80 4.63 7.75 3.27
CA THR A 80 4.00 8.58 4.31
C THR A 80 2.52 8.70 4.03
N VAL A 81 1.69 8.64 5.07
CA VAL A 81 0.25 8.81 4.99
C VAL A 81 -0.09 10.29 4.82
N ILE A 82 -0.85 10.61 3.79
CA ILE A 82 -1.19 11.99 3.39
C ILE A 82 -2.64 12.28 3.77
N GLU A 83 -3.51 11.30 3.51
CA GLU A 83 -4.88 11.27 3.98
C GLU A 83 -5.07 9.97 4.75
N GLY A 84 -5.33 10.10 6.04
CA GLY A 84 -5.48 8.97 6.95
C GLY A 84 -6.89 8.39 6.96
N GLY A 85 -7.02 7.18 7.50
CA GLY A 85 -8.29 6.46 7.57
C GLY A 85 -8.13 5.01 8.00
N MET A 86 -9.27 4.34 8.18
CA MET A 86 -9.30 2.92 8.51
C MET A 86 -9.02 2.07 7.27
N VAL A 87 -8.03 1.18 7.37
CA VAL A 87 -7.67 0.21 6.34
C VAL A 87 -7.93 -1.20 6.87
N SER A 88 -8.63 -2.03 6.10
CA SER A 88 -8.91 -3.43 6.44
C SER A 88 -8.28 -4.38 5.42
N ASP A 89 -8.49 -5.67 5.59
CA ASP A 89 -7.99 -6.70 4.68
C ASP A 89 -8.37 -6.49 3.22
N ASN A 90 -7.47 -6.87 2.32
CA ASN A 90 -7.70 -6.99 0.87
C ASN A 90 -8.20 -5.71 0.19
N LYS A 91 -7.96 -4.53 0.79
CA LYS A 91 -8.33 -3.25 0.21
C LYS A 91 -7.59 -3.01 -1.09
N GLY A 92 -8.29 -2.45 -2.07
CA GLY A 92 -7.75 -2.19 -3.40
C GLY A 92 -6.67 -1.12 -3.35
N LEU A 93 -5.63 -1.30 -4.17
CA LEU A 93 -4.65 -0.26 -4.45
C LEU A 93 -4.87 0.27 -5.87
N ASN A 94 -4.73 1.58 -6.03
CA ASN A 94 -4.71 2.25 -7.33
C ASN A 94 -3.45 3.13 -7.42
N LEU A 95 -2.77 3.06 -8.56
CA LEU A 95 -1.48 3.69 -8.84
C LEU A 95 -1.67 4.72 -9.97
N PRO A 96 -2.18 5.94 -9.69
CA PRO A 96 -2.53 6.93 -10.71
C PRO A 96 -1.34 7.48 -11.51
N GLY A 97 -0.11 7.32 -11.01
CA GLY A 97 1.12 7.76 -11.69
C GLY A 97 1.75 6.71 -12.60
N VAL A 98 1.31 5.46 -12.51
CA VAL A 98 1.90 4.32 -13.22
C VAL A 98 1.18 4.15 -14.56
N ALA A 99 1.93 4.23 -15.66
CA ALA A 99 1.44 4.21 -17.04
C ALA A 99 1.73 2.88 -17.74
#